data_AF-A0AAV5M2E1-F1
#
_entry.id   AF-A0AAV5M2E1-F1
#
_cell.length_a   1.000
_cell.length_b   1.000
_cell.length_c   1.000
_cell.angle_alpha   90.00
_cell.angle_beta   90.00
_cell.angle_gamma   90.00
#
_symmetry.space_group_name_H-M   'P 1'
#
loop_
_entity.id
_entity.type
_entity.pdbx_description
1 polymer ?
#
loop_
_entity_poly.entity_id
_entity_poly.type
_entity_poly.pdbx_seq_one_letter_code
_entity_poly.pdbx_strand_id
1 'polypeptide(L)'
;MFGGSVTDDGKYLLLYISESCDPVNKVYYCDMSALPEGLQGFRGKDLLLPFVKLIDQFDALYTAIANDDTLFTFRTNKGAPRYKLVCVDLKEPSNWIDVIPESEKDVLESADAVNGNKMIVSYLSDVKYVLQIRDLETGSFLHQLPLDIGTVYEITARREDDMFFIHFSSFLTPGIIYRCNLGAGVPDMKIFREISVPGFDRTEFDVNQVFVPSKDGTKIPMFIVGRKNVDLDGSHPCLLYGYGGFNISITPSFSVSRIVLARHLGAFFCIANMRGGGEYGEEWHKAGSLSKKQNVFDDFISAAEYLISAGYTQRSKLCIEGGSNGGLLIGACINQRPDLFGCALAHVGVMDMLRFHKFTIGHAWTSDYGCSDNEEEFHWLIKAMEEMGGEDGWGGGWGIDEAADRYGFMAMVSDATWIE
;
A
#
# COMPACT_ATOMS: atom_id res chain seq x y z
N MET A 1 -1.92 -8.39 -17.42
CA MET A 1 -0.93 -9.11 -16.59
C MET A 1 -1.57 -10.38 -16.04
N PHE A 2 -0.79 -11.41 -15.68
CA PHE A 2 -1.34 -12.60 -15.04
C PHE A 2 -0.36 -13.22 -14.05
N GLY A 3 -0.87 -13.94 -13.05
CA GLY A 3 -0.11 -14.71 -12.06
C GLY A 3 -0.77 -16.07 -11.83
N GLY A 4 0.03 -17.06 -11.44
CA GLY A 4 -0.45 -18.41 -11.16
C GLY A 4 -0.08 -18.87 -9.76
N SER A 5 -0.95 -19.66 -9.14
CA SER A 5 -0.66 -20.34 -7.86
C SER A 5 -1.24 -21.75 -7.86
N VAL A 6 -0.75 -22.61 -6.98
CA VAL A 6 -1.28 -23.96 -6.79
C VAL A 6 -1.86 -24.04 -5.37
N THR A 7 -2.99 -24.71 -5.21
CA THR A 7 -3.60 -24.96 -3.90
C THR A 7 -2.72 -25.85 -3.01
N ASP A 8 -2.85 -25.73 -1.69
CA ASP A 8 -2.05 -26.50 -0.72
C ASP A 8 -2.19 -28.02 -0.90
N ASP A 9 -3.35 -28.49 -1.37
CA ASP A 9 -3.60 -29.90 -1.68
C ASP A 9 -2.99 -30.36 -3.03
N GLY A 10 -2.39 -29.44 -3.78
CA GLY A 10 -1.77 -29.69 -5.08
C GLY A 10 -2.73 -29.99 -6.22
N LYS A 11 -4.06 -29.89 -6.01
CA LYS A 11 -5.06 -30.30 -7.01
C LYS A 11 -5.36 -29.22 -8.04
N TYR A 12 -5.43 -27.95 -7.64
CA TYR A 12 -5.88 -26.87 -8.52
C TYR A 12 -4.74 -25.91 -8.85
N LEU A 13 -4.57 -25.64 -10.14
CA LEU A 13 -3.81 -24.49 -10.63
C LEU A 13 -4.78 -23.31 -10.77
N LEU A 14 -4.54 -22.23 -10.03
CA LEU A 14 -5.27 -20.98 -10.10
C LEU A 14 -4.54 -20.00 -11.01
N LEU A 15 -5.28 -19.31 -11.88
CA LEU A 15 -4.79 -18.26 -12.75
C LEU A 15 -5.54 -16.97 -12.41
N TYR A 16 -4.79 -15.98 -11.96
CA TYR A 16 -5.25 -14.62 -11.70
C TYR A 16 -4.88 -13.74 -12.88
N ILE A 17 -5.83 -12.99 -13.43
CA ILE A 17 -5.59 -12.07 -14.55
C ILE A 17 -5.97 -10.67 -14.08
N SER A 18 -5.11 -9.69 -14.33
CA SER A 18 -5.31 -8.28 -14.00
C SER A 18 -5.13 -7.43 -15.27
N GLU A 19 -5.90 -6.36 -15.41
CA GLU A 19 -5.82 -5.45 -16.57
C GLU A 19 -5.03 -4.17 -16.30
N SER A 20 -4.99 -3.72 -15.05
CA SER A 20 -4.35 -2.49 -14.59
C SER A 20 -3.76 -2.68 -13.18
N CYS A 21 -3.45 -1.58 -12.49
CA CYS A 21 -3.09 -1.57 -11.07
C CYS A 21 -4.30 -1.50 -10.11
N ASP A 22 -5.52 -1.46 -10.62
CA ASP A 22 -6.70 -1.55 -9.76
C ASP A 22 -6.74 -2.90 -9.04
N PRO A 23 -7.22 -2.92 -7.78
CA PRO A 23 -7.37 -4.16 -7.02
C PRO A 23 -8.61 -4.92 -7.52
N VAL A 24 -8.52 -5.42 -8.76
CA VAL A 24 -9.49 -6.27 -9.43
C VAL A 24 -8.78 -7.36 -10.22
N ASN A 25 -9.37 -8.55 -10.27
CA ASN A 25 -8.83 -9.64 -11.09
C ASN A 25 -9.91 -10.65 -11.50
N LYS A 26 -9.66 -11.32 -12.62
CA LYS A 26 -10.32 -12.58 -12.95
C LYS A 26 -9.68 -13.72 -12.18
N VAL A 27 -10.44 -14.80 -11.96
CA VAL A 27 -9.94 -16.04 -11.34
C VAL A 27 -10.41 -17.21 -12.18
N TYR A 28 -9.45 -17.91 -12.79
CA TYR A 28 -9.69 -19.18 -13.45
C TYR A 28 -9.00 -20.29 -12.67
N TYR A 29 -9.51 -21.52 -12.78
CA TYR A 29 -8.88 -22.69 -12.18
C TYR A 29 -8.78 -23.86 -13.16
N CYS A 30 -7.78 -24.70 -12.98
CA CYS A 30 -7.62 -25.96 -13.69
C CYS A 30 -7.42 -27.07 -12.64
N ASP A 31 -8.33 -28.04 -12.61
CA ASP A 31 -8.12 -29.27 -11.84
C ASP A 31 -7.05 -30.11 -12.53
N MET A 32 -5.85 -30.12 -11.95
CA MET A 32 -4.70 -30.85 -12.47
C MET A 32 -4.84 -32.36 -12.27
N SER A 33 -5.63 -32.79 -11.27
CA SER A 33 -5.87 -34.21 -10.99
C SER A 33 -6.78 -34.85 -12.04
N ALA A 34 -7.59 -34.05 -12.74
CA ALA A 34 -8.46 -34.49 -13.83
C ALA A 34 -7.75 -34.60 -15.20
N LEU A 35 -6.47 -34.25 -15.30
CA LEU A 35 -5.72 -34.28 -16.56
C LEU A 35 -5.23 -35.71 -16.88
N PRO A 36 -5.66 -36.34 -18.01
CA PRO A 36 -5.36 -37.76 -18.28
C PRO A 36 -3.87 -38.11 -18.39
N GLU A 37 -3.06 -37.21 -18.94
CA GLU A 37 -1.59 -37.35 -19.09
C GLU A 37 -0.83 -36.38 -18.14
N GLY A 38 -1.52 -35.82 -17.15
CA GLY A 38 -1.01 -34.72 -16.34
C GLY A 38 -0.58 -33.51 -17.17
N LEU A 39 0.29 -32.66 -16.60
CA LEU A 39 0.85 -31.51 -17.31
C LEU A 39 1.77 -31.91 -18.48
N GLN A 40 2.33 -33.12 -18.48
CA GLN A 40 3.20 -33.60 -19.58
C GLN A 40 2.43 -33.73 -20.89
N GLY A 41 1.12 -34.01 -20.83
CA GLY A 41 0.25 -34.07 -22.00
C GLY A 41 0.19 -32.78 -22.83
N PHE A 42 0.62 -31.64 -22.26
CA PHE A 42 0.63 -30.32 -22.91
C PHE A 42 2.03 -29.91 -23.40
N ARG A 43 3.09 -30.64 -23.01
CA ARG A 43 4.47 -30.24 -23.31
C ARG A 43 4.75 -30.31 -24.81
N GLY A 44 5.17 -29.19 -25.40
CA GLY A 44 5.49 -29.10 -26.82
C GLY A 44 4.27 -29.19 -27.75
N LYS A 45 3.05 -29.13 -27.20
CA LYS A 45 1.80 -29.02 -27.95
C LYS A 45 1.30 -27.58 -27.84
N ASP A 46 0.71 -27.06 -28.90
CA ASP A 46 0.03 -25.75 -28.90
C ASP A 46 -1.39 -25.90 -28.33
N LEU A 47 -1.47 -26.32 -27.06
CA LEU A 47 -2.70 -26.57 -26.33
C LEU A 47 -2.69 -25.78 -25.02
N LEU A 48 -3.78 -25.08 -24.75
CA LEU A 48 -4.00 -24.41 -23.47
C LEU A 48 -4.50 -25.41 -22.41
N LEU A 49 -4.14 -25.19 -21.15
CA LEU A 49 -4.76 -25.91 -20.04
C LEU A 49 -6.28 -25.62 -20.02
N PRO A 50 -7.12 -26.61 -19.67
CA PRO A 50 -8.58 -26.49 -19.69
C PRO A 50 -9.08 -25.68 -18.49
N PHE A 51 -8.75 -24.39 -18.45
CA PHE A 51 -9.17 -23.49 -17.39
C PHE A 51 -10.70 -23.30 -17.38
N VAL A 52 -11.30 -23.49 -16.22
CA VAL A 52 -12.68 -23.10 -15.92
C VAL A 52 -12.66 -21.67 -15.38
N LYS A 53 -13.51 -20.83 -15.93
CA LYS A 53 -13.57 -19.41 -15.59
C LYS A 53 -14.54 -19.17 -14.43
N LEU A 54 -14.06 -19.28 -13.20
CA LEU A 54 -14.87 -19.01 -12.00
C LEU A 54 -15.33 -17.55 -11.95
N ILE A 55 -14.42 -16.62 -12.24
CA ILE A 55 -14.68 -15.17 -12.28
C ILE A 55 -14.09 -14.64 -13.59
N ASP A 56 -14.93 -14.18 -14.52
CA ASP A 56 -14.54 -13.71 -15.86
C ASP A 56 -14.76 -12.19 -16.07
N GLN A 57 -14.75 -11.42 -14.98
CA GLN A 57 -14.92 -9.97 -15.00
C GLN A 57 -13.93 -9.28 -14.05
N PHE A 58 -13.67 -8.00 -14.28
CA PHE A 58 -12.78 -7.16 -13.45
C PHE A 58 -13.62 -6.27 -12.53
N ASP A 59 -14.33 -6.87 -11.60
CA ASP A 59 -15.29 -6.18 -10.71
C ASP A 59 -14.83 -6.08 -9.25
N ALA A 60 -13.93 -6.98 -8.83
CA ALA A 60 -13.38 -7.06 -7.49
C ALA A 60 -12.07 -7.86 -7.49
N LEU A 61 -11.28 -7.71 -6.43
CA LEU A 61 -10.14 -8.56 -6.13
C LEU A 61 -10.64 -9.88 -5.54
N TYR A 62 -9.99 -10.99 -5.91
CA TYR A 62 -10.21 -12.30 -5.35
C TYR A 62 -8.88 -13.02 -5.19
N THR A 63 -8.53 -13.37 -3.96
CA THR A 63 -7.32 -14.13 -3.61
C THR A 63 -7.70 -15.37 -2.83
N ALA A 64 -7.36 -16.56 -3.33
CA ALA A 64 -7.66 -17.81 -2.63
C ALA A 64 -6.82 -17.92 -1.35
N ILE A 65 -7.47 -18.32 -0.26
CA ILE A 65 -6.86 -18.49 1.07
C ILE A 65 -6.68 -19.97 1.40
N ALA A 66 -7.71 -20.77 1.11
CA ALA A 66 -7.72 -22.21 1.34
C ALA A 66 -8.78 -22.89 0.48
N ASN A 67 -8.70 -24.21 0.36
CA ASN A 67 -9.77 -25.03 -0.18
C ASN A 67 -9.91 -26.36 0.56
N ASP A 68 -11.15 -26.83 0.72
CA ASP A 68 -11.51 -28.19 1.11
C ASP A 68 -12.19 -28.87 -0.08
N ASP A 69 -11.39 -29.64 -0.84
CA ASP A 69 -11.82 -30.20 -2.12
C ASP A 69 -12.33 -29.11 -3.08
N THR A 70 -13.64 -29.02 -3.31
CA THR A 70 -14.25 -27.98 -4.17
C THR A 70 -14.71 -26.74 -3.42
N LEU A 71 -14.68 -26.71 -2.08
CA LEU A 71 -15.07 -25.55 -1.30
C LEU A 71 -13.88 -24.61 -1.11
N PHE A 72 -13.90 -23.44 -1.74
CA PHE A 72 -12.82 -22.46 -1.67
C PHE A 72 -13.17 -21.31 -0.73
N THR A 73 -12.19 -20.84 0.03
CA THR A 73 -12.26 -19.58 0.77
C THR A 73 -11.43 -18.51 0.05
N PHE A 74 -12.01 -17.35 -0.19
CA PHE A 74 -11.37 -16.21 -0.86
C PHE A 74 -11.40 -14.97 0.03
N ARG A 75 -10.33 -14.17 -0.02
CA ARG A 75 -10.36 -12.75 0.34
C ARG A 75 -10.85 -11.94 -0.85
N THR A 76 -11.78 -11.03 -0.63
CA THR A 76 -12.34 -10.18 -1.69
C THR A 76 -12.76 -8.80 -1.21
N ASN A 77 -12.73 -7.80 -2.10
CA ASN A 77 -13.34 -6.48 -1.88
C ASN A 77 -14.73 -6.35 -2.53
N LYS A 78 -15.32 -7.45 -3.04
CA LYS A 78 -16.64 -7.42 -3.69
C LYS A 78 -17.73 -6.96 -2.72
N GLY A 79 -18.21 -5.73 -2.93
CA GLY A 79 -19.19 -5.10 -2.05
C GLY A 79 -18.68 -4.83 -0.63
N ALA A 80 -17.36 -4.79 -0.45
CA ALA A 80 -16.69 -4.67 0.84
C ALA A 80 -15.36 -3.90 0.67
N PRO A 81 -15.35 -2.54 0.66
CA PRO A 81 -14.14 -1.75 0.45
C PRO A 81 -12.99 -2.01 1.43
N ARG A 82 -13.27 -2.52 2.64
CA ARG A 82 -12.27 -2.95 3.63
C ARG A 82 -11.99 -4.46 3.61
N TYR A 83 -12.41 -5.13 2.54
CA TYR A 83 -12.26 -6.55 2.28
C TYR A 83 -13.01 -7.45 3.28
N LYS A 84 -13.30 -8.68 2.84
CA LYS A 84 -13.95 -9.72 3.62
C LYS A 84 -13.45 -11.10 3.19
N LEU A 85 -13.77 -12.14 3.97
CA LEU A 85 -13.60 -13.53 3.54
C LEU A 85 -14.95 -14.15 3.16
N VAL A 86 -14.97 -14.85 2.04
CA VAL A 86 -16.13 -15.54 1.50
C VAL A 86 -15.78 -16.97 1.15
N CYS A 87 -16.76 -17.88 1.18
CA CYS A 87 -16.62 -19.23 0.66
C CYS A 87 -17.54 -19.49 -0.54
N VAL A 88 -17.11 -20.37 -1.44
CA VAL A 88 -17.85 -20.82 -2.62
C VAL A 88 -17.49 -22.26 -2.96
N ASP A 89 -18.49 -23.09 -3.29
CA ASP A 89 -18.24 -24.43 -3.85
C ASP A 89 -18.11 -24.32 -5.37
N LEU A 90 -17.02 -24.82 -5.96
CA LEU A 90 -16.83 -24.86 -7.41
C LEU A 90 -17.92 -25.66 -8.15
N LYS A 91 -18.64 -26.54 -7.44
CA LYS A 91 -19.82 -27.26 -7.99
C LYS A 91 -21.08 -26.39 -8.04
N GLU A 92 -21.16 -25.35 -7.22
CA GLU A 92 -22.27 -24.39 -7.14
C GLU A 92 -21.76 -22.93 -7.13
N PRO A 93 -21.06 -22.48 -8.19
CA PRO A 93 -20.26 -21.25 -8.19
C PRO A 93 -21.08 -19.95 -8.11
N SER A 94 -22.42 -20.05 -8.11
CA SER A 94 -23.34 -18.93 -7.92
C SER A 94 -23.63 -18.60 -6.45
N ASN A 95 -23.30 -19.49 -5.51
CA ASN A 95 -23.63 -19.33 -4.10
C ASN A 95 -22.38 -18.98 -3.28
N TRP A 96 -22.23 -17.69 -2.95
CA TRP A 96 -21.12 -17.17 -2.16
C TRP A 96 -21.62 -16.77 -0.78
N ILE A 97 -20.94 -17.23 0.27
CA ILE A 97 -21.33 -17.00 1.66
C ILE A 97 -20.19 -16.31 2.40
N ASP A 98 -20.51 -15.29 3.20
CA ASP A 98 -19.52 -14.60 4.03
C ASP A 98 -19.06 -15.52 5.17
N VAL A 99 -17.74 -15.67 5.32
CA VAL A 99 -17.06 -16.38 6.43
C VAL A 99 -16.62 -15.36 7.48
N ILE A 100 -15.95 -14.30 7.04
CA ILE A 100 -15.65 -13.12 7.86
C ILE A 100 -16.26 -11.93 7.11
N PRO A 101 -17.31 -11.28 7.65
CA PRO A 101 -17.88 -10.09 7.02
C PRO A 101 -16.89 -8.92 7.06
N GLU A 102 -17.14 -7.90 6.24
CA GLU A 102 -16.36 -6.67 6.25
C GLU A 102 -16.38 -6.01 7.65
N SER A 103 -15.22 -5.55 8.12
CA SER A 103 -15.14 -4.76 9.36
C SER A 103 -15.68 -3.35 9.13
N GLU A 104 -16.28 -2.75 10.17
CA GLU A 104 -16.77 -1.37 10.10
C GLU A 104 -15.64 -0.34 9.95
N LYS A 105 -14.42 -0.68 10.40
CA LYS A 105 -13.29 0.26 10.47
C LYS A 105 -11.99 -0.27 9.87
N ASP A 106 -11.67 -1.53 10.13
CA ASP A 106 -10.32 -2.06 9.88
C ASP A 106 -10.23 -2.73 8.52
N VAL A 107 -9.12 -2.56 7.81
CA VAL A 107 -8.91 -3.20 6.50
C VAL A 107 -8.40 -4.62 6.72
N LEU A 108 -9.07 -5.61 6.14
CA LEU A 108 -8.55 -6.98 6.09
C LEU A 108 -7.43 -7.05 5.04
N GLU A 109 -6.17 -7.10 5.49
CA GLU A 109 -4.97 -7.08 4.65
C GLU A 109 -4.61 -8.47 4.12
N SER A 110 -4.62 -9.48 4.98
CA SER A 110 -4.31 -10.86 4.60
C SER A 110 -5.03 -11.88 5.47
N ALA A 111 -5.11 -13.10 4.96
CA ALA A 111 -5.50 -14.27 5.72
C ALA A 111 -4.63 -15.45 5.27
N ASP A 112 -4.18 -16.26 6.21
CA ASP A 112 -3.28 -17.38 5.95
C ASP A 112 -3.80 -18.61 6.71
N ALA A 113 -4.16 -19.68 5.99
CA ALA A 113 -4.65 -20.90 6.59
C ALA A 113 -3.51 -21.66 7.28
N VAL A 114 -3.75 -22.14 8.50
CA VAL A 114 -2.75 -22.80 9.35
C VAL A 114 -3.39 -23.85 10.24
N ASN A 115 -2.60 -24.81 10.73
CA ASN A 115 -3.01 -25.81 11.72
C ASN A 115 -4.35 -26.49 11.37
N GLY A 116 -4.50 -26.89 10.11
CA GLY A 116 -5.69 -27.54 9.55
C GLY A 116 -6.87 -26.60 9.37
N ASN A 117 -7.60 -26.32 10.45
CA ASN A 117 -8.88 -25.58 10.43
C ASN A 117 -8.79 -24.19 11.08
N LYS A 118 -7.59 -23.61 11.19
CA LYS A 118 -7.41 -22.24 11.68
C LYS A 118 -6.91 -21.36 10.56
N MET A 119 -7.02 -20.06 10.77
CA MET A 119 -6.35 -19.06 9.95
C MET A 119 -5.82 -17.94 10.83
N ILE A 120 -4.73 -17.34 10.38
CA ILE A 120 -4.24 -16.08 10.90
C ILE A 120 -4.80 -15.00 9.99
N VAL A 121 -5.41 -14.00 10.60
CA VAL A 121 -6.01 -12.87 9.89
C VAL A 121 -5.28 -11.60 10.31
N SER A 122 -4.86 -10.84 9.31
CA SER A 122 -4.14 -9.60 9.47
C SER A 122 -5.04 -8.43 9.11
N TYR A 123 -5.32 -7.57 10.09
CA TYR A 123 -6.04 -6.31 9.88
C TYR A 123 -5.09 -5.13 9.96
N LEU A 124 -5.40 -4.07 9.22
CA LEU A 124 -4.82 -2.75 9.40
C LEU A 124 -5.84 -1.84 10.09
N SER A 125 -5.53 -1.45 11.33
CA SER A 125 -6.37 -0.58 12.16
C SER A 125 -5.61 0.71 12.47
N ASP A 126 -6.06 1.84 11.91
CA ASP A 126 -5.35 3.13 11.98
C ASP A 126 -3.85 2.98 11.67
N VAL A 127 -3.56 2.34 10.53
CA VAL A 127 -2.19 2.11 10.03
C VAL A 127 -1.32 1.23 10.95
N LYS A 128 -1.94 0.43 11.81
CA LYS A 128 -1.27 -0.53 12.71
C LYS A 128 -1.79 -1.93 12.49
N TYR A 129 -0.88 -2.90 12.35
CA TYR A 129 -1.29 -4.28 12.17
C TYR A 129 -1.88 -4.90 13.45
N VAL A 130 -3.00 -5.59 13.30
CA VAL A 130 -3.66 -6.38 14.34
C VAL A 130 -3.81 -7.80 13.82
N LEU A 131 -3.14 -8.76 14.47
CA LEU A 131 -3.21 -10.16 14.11
C LEU A 131 -4.21 -10.92 14.99
N GLN A 132 -5.06 -11.71 14.36
CA GLN A 132 -6.05 -12.56 15.00
C GLN A 132 -5.90 -13.99 14.53
N ILE A 133 -6.19 -14.94 15.40
CA ILE A 133 -6.41 -16.33 15.02
C ILE A 133 -7.90 -16.59 15.02
N ARG A 134 -8.38 -17.15 13.91
CA ARG A 134 -9.79 -17.45 13.68
C ARG A 134 -9.96 -18.90 13.22
N ASP A 135 -11.15 -19.43 13.42
CA ASP A 135 -11.56 -20.70 12.82
C ASP A 135 -11.80 -20.50 11.32
N LEU A 136 -11.26 -21.40 10.49
CA LEU A 136 -11.28 -21.28 9.03
C LEU A 136 -12.69 -21.46 8.45
N GLU A 137 -13.46 -22.39 9.02
CA GLU A 137 -14.80 -22.76 8.51
C GLU A 137 -15.85 -21.71 8.91
N THR A 138 -15.85 -21.30 10.17
CA THR A 138 -16.88 -20.42 10.73
C THR A 138 -16.49 -18.94 10.77
N GLY A 139 -15.20 -18.62 10.58
CA GLY A 139 -14.67 -17.26 10.76
C GLY A 139 -14.62 -16.80 12.22
N SER A 140 -14.98 -17.66 13.17
CA SER A 140 -15.09 -17.32 14.60
C SER A 140 -13.76 -16.83 15.16
N PHE A 141 -13.79 -15.76 15.94
CA PHE A 141 -12.62 -15.26 16.65
C PHE A 141 -12.18 -16.26 17.74
N LEU A 142 -10.90 -16.63 17.73
CA LEU A 142 -10.32 -17.53 18.73
C LEU A 142 -9.36 -16.78 19.66
N HIS A 143 -8.39 -16.07 19.09
CA HIS A 143 -7.33 -15.38 19.85
C HIS A 143 -6.87 -14.11 19.14
N GLN A 144 -6.33 -13.15 19.89
CA GLN A 144 -5.57 -12.03 19.35
C GLN A 144 -4.08 -12.26 19.67
N LEU A 145 -3.20 -12.02 18.69
CA LEU A 145 -1.75 -12.10 18.91
C LEU A 145 -1.23 -10.74 19.37
N PRO A 146 -0.39 -10.70 20.44
CA PRO A 146 0.12 -9.45 20.96
C PRO A 146 1.26 -8.93 20.07
N LEU A 147 1.02 -7.82 19.36
CA LEU A 147 2.04 -7.10 18.61
C LEU A 147 2.09 -5.64 19.02
N ASP A 148 3.31 -5.08 19.01
CA ASP A 148 3.52 -3.65 19.12
C ASP A 148 3.11 -2.93 17.82
N ILE A 149 3.10 -1.60 17.85
CA ILE A 149 2.94 -0.77 16.66
C ILE A 149 4.06 -1.09 15.67
N GLY A 150 3.71 -1.56 14.49
CA GLY A 150 4.66 -1.95 13.47
C GLY A 150 4.00 -2.52 12.22
N THR A 151 4.83 -3.05 11.33
CA THR A 151 4.45 -3.76 10.11
C THR A 151 4.67 -5.24 10.28
N VAL A 152 3.66 -6.03 9.90
CA VAL A 152 3.82 -7.46 9.62
C VAL A 152 4.11 -7.59 8.12
N TYR A 153 5.34 -7.93 7.78
CA TYR A 153 5.73 -8.06 6.37
C TYR A 153 5.32 -9.40 5.76
N GLU A 154 5.41 -10.45 6.56
CA GLU A 154 5.23 -11.80 6.08
C GLU A 154 4.77 -12.70 7.23
N ILE A 155 3.82 -13.57 6.92
CA ILE A 155 3.43 -14.70 7.74
C ILE A 155 3.71 -15.93 6.90
N THR A 156 4.55 -16.84 7.39
CA THR A 156 4.90 -18.06 6.65
C THR A 156 4.46 -19.30 7.42
N ALA A 157 3.58 -20.06 6.79
CA ALA A 157 3.17 -21.41 7.13
C ALA A 157 2.36 -21.99 5.98
N ARG A 158 2.27 -23.32 5.93
CA ARG A 158 1.28 -24.03 5.11
C ARG A 158 0.09 -24.39 5.98
N ARG A 159 -1.06 -24.72 5.37
CA ARG A 159 -2.25 -25.13 6.12
C ARG A 159 -2.00 -26.29 7.09
N GLU A 160 -1.10 -27.22 6.75
CA GLU A 160 -0.77 -28.36 7.61
C GLU A 160 0.10 -28.02 8.82
N ASP A 161 0.80 -26.88 8.79
CA ASP A 161 1.78 -26.53 9.82
C ASP A 161 1.06 -26.02 11.08
N ASP A 162 1.40 -26.59 12.25
CA ASP A 162 0.93 -26.15 13.56
C ASP A 162 1.74 -24.97 14.13
N MET A 163 2.71 -24.51 13.37
CA MET A 163 3.69 -23.50 13.74
C MET A 163 3.93 -22.58 12.54
N PHE A 164 3.99 -21.28 12.81
CA PHE A 164 4.20 -20.26 11.80
C PHE A 164 5.20 -19.20 12.28
N PHE A 165 5.78 -18.48 11.32
CA PHE A 165 6.69 -17.38 11.58
C PHE A 165 6.07 -16.06 11.13
N ILE A 166 6.32 -15.00 11.91
CA ILE A 166 5.93 -13.63 11.57
C ILE A 166 7.20 -12.80 11.47
N HIS A 167 7.41 -12.13 10.33
CA HIS A 167 8.43 -11.10 10.20
C HIS A 167 7.82 -9.73 10.52
N PHE A 168 8.29 -9.13 11.61
CA PHE A 168 7.80 -7.85 12.12
C PHE A 168 8.91 -6.80 12.15
N SER A 169 8.57 -5.55 11.81
CA SER A 169 9.44 -4.40 12.07
C SER A 169 8.63 -3.18 12.52
N SER A 170 9.31 -2.15 13.01
CA SER A 170 8.71 -0.86 13.34
C SER A 170 9.76 0.24 13.16
N PHE A 171 9.38 1.51 13.34
CA PHE A 171 10.30 2.63 13.20
C PHE A 171 11.57 2.51 14.06
N LEU A 172 11.43 1.98 15.28
CA LEU A 172 12.53 1.82 16.25
C LEU A 172 12.92 0.36 16.50
N THR A 173 12.35 -0.58 15.74
CA THR A 173 12.58 -2.03 15.87
C THR A 173 13.02 -2.59 14.53
N PRO A 174 14.32 -2.94 14.35
CA PRO A 174 14.88 -3.30 13.04
C PRO A 174 14.21 -4.49 12.37
N GLY A 175 14.01 -5.57 13.11
CA GLY A 175 13.40 -6.79 12.61
C GLY A 175 13.34 -7.81 13.71
N ILE A 176 12.15 -8.36 13.93
CA ILE A 176 11.91 -9.49 14.81
C ILE A 176 11.23 -10.57 13.99
N ILE A 177 11.77 -11.77 14.05
CA ILE A 177 11.07 -12.97 13.61
C ILE A 177 10.44 -13.59 14.85
N TYR A 178 9.13 -13.55 14.94
CA TYR A 178 8.38 -14.33 15.92
C TYR A 178 8.13 -15.73 15.38
N ARG A 179 8.10 -16.70 16.27
CA ARG A 179 7.60 -18.06 16.03
C ARG A 179 6.40 -18.28 16.93
N CYS A 180 5.29 -18.72 16.37
CA CYS A 180 4.08 -19.04 17.12
C CYS A 180 3.67 -20.50 16.91
N ASN A 181 3.47 -21.24 18.00
CA ASN A 181 2.98 -22.64 17.96
C ASN A 181 1.52 -22.70 18.44
N LEU A 182 0.70 -23.50 17.74
CA LEU A 182 -0.73 -23.68 18.00
C LEU A 182 -1.12 -25.06 18.54
N GLY A 183 -0.14 -25.95 18.76
CA GLY A 183 -0.36 -27.34 19.16
C GLY A 183 -0.98 -27.50 20.55
N ALA A 184 -0.79 -26.54 21.45
CA ALA A 184 -1.37 -26.55 22.80
C ALA A 184 -2.81 -25.97 22.86
N GLY A 185 -3.41 -25.60 21.72
CA GLY A 185 -4.74 -24.98 21.66
C GLY A 185 -4.78 -23.48 21.99
N VAL A 186 -3.78 -22.98 22.72
CA VAL A 186 -3.53 -21.55 22.96
C VAL A 186 -2.25 -21.13 22.20
N PRO A 187 -2.22 -19.95 21.54
CA PRO A 187 -1.04 -19.54 20.78
C PRO A 187 0.16 -19.25 21.69
N ASP A 188 1.28 -19.94 21.46
CA ASP A 188 2.56 -19.71 22.13
C ASP A 188 3.50 -18.94 21.19
N MET A 189 3.44 -17.60 21.25
CA MET A 189 4.26 -16.71 20.43
C MET A 189 5.54 -16.30 21.18
N LYS A 190 6.69 -16.54 20.56
CA LYS A 190 8.02 -16.25 21.11
C LYS A 190 8.93 -15.61 20.06
N ILE A 191 9.88 -14.79 20.51
CA ILE A 191 10.95 -14.29 19.64
C ILE A 191 11.82 -15.48 19.22
N PHE A 192 11.96 -15.67 17.91
CA PHE A 192 12.88 -16.65 17.32
C PHE A 192 14.20 -16.01 16.92
N ARG A 193 14.14 -14.83 16.33
CA ARG A 193 15.29 -13.97 16.01
C ARG A 193 14.93 -12.51 16.25
N GLU A 194 15.86 -11.75 16.80
CA GLU A 194 15.75 -10.29 16.93
C GLU A 194 17.05 -9.67 16.44
N ILE A 195 16.92 -8.67 15.57
CA ILE A 195 18.04 -7.87 15.09
C ILE A 195 18.24 -6.71 16.05
N SER A 196 19.47 -6.58 16.57
CA SER A 196 19.90 -5.41 17.32
C SER A 196 20.87 -4.57 16.49
N VAL A 197 20.74 -3.25 16.58
CA VAL A 197 21.65 -2.31 15.91
C VAL A 197 22.68 -1.83 16.92
N PRO A 198 23.98 -2.13 16.73
CA PRO A 198 25.02 -1.72 17.68
C PRO A 198 25.01 -0.22 17.94
N GLY A 199 25.00 0.13 19.22
CA GLY A 199 25.05 1.52 19.68
C GLY A 199 23.76 2.31 19.49
N PHE A 200 22.65 1.73 19.01
CA PHE A 200 21.35 2.39 18.93
C PHE A 200 20.50 2.07 20.16
N ASP A 201 20.28 3.06 21.02
CA ASP A 201 19.33 2.96 22.12
C ASP A 201 17.96 3.48 21.67
N ARG A 202 17.03 2.55 21.42
CA ARG A 202 15.66 2.88 21.00
C ARG A 202 14.88 3.66 22.06
N THR A 203 15.28 3.61 23.34
CA THR A 203 14.55 4.26 24.43
C THR A 203 14.71 5.79 24.41
N GLU A 204 15.73 6.32 23.73
CA GLU A 204 15.95 7.77 23.53
C GLU A 204 14.95 8.41 22.55
N PHE A 205 14.19 7.60 21.81
CA PHE A 205 13.29 8.05 20.74
C PHE A 205 11.84 7.73 21.08
N ASP A 206 10.93 8.46 20.44
CA ASP A 206 9.49 8.27 20.56
C ASP A 206 8.82 8.21 19.19
N VAL A 207 7.67 7.54 19.14
CA VAL A 207 6.83 7.42 17.95
C VAL A 207 5.44 7.91 18.32
N ASN A 208 5.01 9.01 17.70
CA ASN A 208 3.69 9.58 17.92
C ASN A 208 2.85 9.47 16.65
N GLN A 209 1.59 9.03 16.80
CA GLN A 209 0.60 9.09 15.72
C GLN A 209 -0.35 10.26 15.99
N VAL A 210 -0.53 11.11 14.99
CA VAL A 210 -1.45 12.24 15.01
C VAL A 210 -2.44 12.16 13.85
N PHE A 211 -3.56 12.87 13.96
CA PHE A 211 -4.58 12.97 12.91
C PHE A 211 -4.75 14.43 12.49
N VAL A 212 -4.20 14.77 11.34
CA VAL A 212 -4.14 16.14 10.82
C VAL A 212 -5.34 16.41 9.92
N PRO A 213 -6.12 17.50 10.11
CA PRO A 213 -7.14 17.87 9.14
C PRO A 213 -6.50 18.30 7.81
N SER A 214 -6.94 17.69 6.71
CA SER A 214 -6.69 18.17 5.35
C SER A 214 -7.56 19.40 5.04
N LYS A 215 -7.35 19.99 3.86
CA LYS A 215 -8.09 21.15 3.35
C LYS A 215 -9.60 20.99 3.36
N ASP A 216 -10.10 19.77 3.10
CA ASP A 216 -11.54 19.46 3.12
C ASP A 216 -12.05 18.97 4.48
N GLY A 217 -11.20 18.97 5.51
CA GLY A 217 -11.52 18.51 6.86
C GLY A 217 -11.27 17.02 7.12
N THR A 218 -10.94 16.23 6.10
CA THR A 218 -10.59 14.80 6.25
C THR A 218 -9.40 14.65 7.20
N LYS A 219 -9.45 13.68 8.12
CA LYS A 219 -8.35 13.44 9.08
C LYS A 219 -7.32 12.49 8.48
N ILE A 220 -6.10 12.98 8.29
CA ILE A 220 -4.97 12.26 7.73
C ILE A 220 -4.09 11.74 8.88
N PRO A 221 -3.89 10.42 9.03
CA PRO A 221 -2.92 9.89 9.96
C PRO A 221 -1.51 10.28 9.55
N MET A 222 -0.69 10.64 10.54
CA MET A 222 0.73 10.85 10.35
C MET A 222 1.50 10.31 11.54
N PHE A 223 2.56 9.56 11.28
CA PHE A 223 3.55 9.20 12.29
C PHE A 223 4.66 10.23 12.32
N ILE A 224 5.09 10.58 13.53
CA ILE A 224 6.21 11.50 13.80
C ILE A 224 7.18 10.78 14.71
N VAL A 225 8.44 10.68 14.29
CA VAL A 225 9.50 9.98 15.02
C VAL A 225 10.67 10.91 15.24
N GLY A 226 11.16 10.98 16.48
CA GLY A 226 12.27 11.83 16.87
C GLY A 226 12.76 11.55 18.28
N ARG A 227 13.74 12.32 18.75
CA ARG A 227 14.25 12.23 20.12
C ARG A 227 13.18 12.65 21.13
N LYS A 228 13.17 11.99 22.28
CA LYS A 228 12.33 12.39 23.43
C LYS A 228 12.80 13.71 24.04
N ASN A 229 11.88 14.38 24.71
CA ASN A 229 12.15 15.54 25.58
C ASN A 229 12.91 16.68 24.86
N VAL A 230 12.56 16.93 23.60
CA VAL A 230 13.06 18.08 22.84
C VAL A 230 12.00 19.18 22.82
N ASP A 231 12.44 20.43 22.82
CA ASP A 231 11.55 21.58 22.72
C ASP A 231 11.00 21.70 21.29
N LEU A 232 9.68 21.85 21.15
CA LEU A 232 9.01 22.07 19.86
C LEU A 232 9.00 23.57 19.53
N ASP A 233 10.18 24.12 19.23
CA ASP A 233 10.42 25.54 18.94
C ASP A 233 10.65 25.84 17.45
N GLY A 234 10.45 24.85 16.58
CA GLY A 234 10.67 24.93 15.13
C GLY A 234 12.13 24.80 14.71
N SER A 235 13.07 24.59 15.63
CA SER A 235 14.50 24.56 15.32
C SER A 235 14.98 23.26 14.69
N HIS A 236 14.22 22.17 14.75
CA HIS A 236 14.67 20.85 14.29
C HIS A 236 14.53 20.70 12.77
N PRO A 237 15.51 20.08 12.08
CA PRO A 237 15.31 19.57 10.74
C PRO A 237 14.18 18.54 10.70
N CYS A 238 13.44 18.48 9.61
CA CYS A 238 12.36 17.49 9.46
C CYS A 238 12.39 16.86 8.07
N LEU A 239 12.21 15.55 8.00
CA LEU A 239 12.00 14.80 6.78
C LEU A 239 10.57 14.27 6.77
N LEU A 240 9.73 14.78 5.86
CA LEU A 240 8.37 14.29 5.65
C LEU A 240 8.32 13.41 4.39
N TYR A 241 7.87 12.17 4.55
CA TYR A 241 7.75 11.20 3.46
C TYR A 241 6.29 10.84 3.17
N GLY A 242 5.98 10.62 1.88
CA GLY A 242 4.66 10.21 1.41
C GLY A 242 4.69 9.44 0.09
N TYR A 243 3.58 8.76 -0.21
CA TYR A 243 3.33 8.06 -1.48
C TYR A 243 1.97 8.44 -2.08
N GLY A 244 0.86 7.93 -1.55
CA GLY A 244 -0.51 8.35 -1.91
C GLY A 244 -0.98 7.90 -3.31
N GLY A 245 -1.20 6.60 -3.49
CA GLY A 245 -1.74 6.05 -4.73
C GLY A 245 -1.70 4.53 -4.77
N PHE A 246 -2.40 3.94 -5.74
CA PHE A 246 -2.33 2.52 -6.07
C PHE A 246 -2.73 1.57 -4.93
N ASN A 247 -3.56 2.05 -3.99
CA ASN A 247 -4.00 1.30 -2.81
C ASN A 247 -2.83 0.80 -1.94
N ILE A 248 -1.65 1.46 -2.01
CA ILE A 248 -0.47 1.09 -1.22
C ILE A 248 -0.55 1.75 0.15
N SER A 249 -0.56 0.94 1.21
CA SER A 249 -0.47 1.39 2.60
C SER A 249 0.99 1.65 3.01
N ILE A 250 1.30 2.83 3.55
CA ILE A 250 2.66 3.15 4.04
C ILE A 250 2.75 2.91 5.55
N THR A 251 3.14 1.71 5.95
CA THR A 251 3.10 1.30 7.36
C THR A 251 4.46 1.49 8.07
N PRO A 252 4.48 1.47 9.43
CA PRO A 252 5.71 1.68 10.20
C PRO A 252 6.82 0.69 9.86
N SER A 253 7.99 1.18 9.43
CA SER A 253 9.11 0.35 8.98
C SER A 253 10.45 0.90 9.45
N PHE A 254 11.41 0.00 9.68
CA PHE A 254 12.74 0.39 10.12
C PHE A 254 13.59 0.90 8.96
N SER A 255 14.28 2.02 9.17
CA SER A 255 15.27 2.54 8.23
C SER A 255 16.48 3.07 8.97
N VAL A 256 17.64 2.46 8.71
CA VAL A 256 18.92 2.89 9.31
C VAL A 256 19.23 4.35 8.97
N SER A 257 18.98 4.78 7.73
CA SER A 257 19.23 6.17 7.33
C SER A 257 18.35 7.16 8.09
N ARG A 258 17.06 6.84 8.30
CA ARG A 258 16.16 7.68 9.12
C ARG A 258 16.58 7.73 10.58
N ILE A 259 17.08 6.62 11.14
CA ILE A 259 17.68 6.61 12.48
C ILE A 259 18.94 7.47 12.54
N VAL A 260 19.79 7.46 11.52
CA VAL A 260 20.97 8.33 11.45
C VAL A 260 20.56 9.80 11.45
N LEU A 261 19.56 10.19 10.65
CA LEU A 261 19.02 11.55 10.63
C LEU A 261 18.51 11.97 12.02
N ALA A 262 17.65 11.15 12.64
CA ALA A 262 17.07 11.49 13.94
C ALA A 262 18.13 11.55 15.05
N ARG A 263 19.08 10.61 15.05
CA ARG A 263 20.08 10.51 16.10
C ARG A 263 21.16 11.57 15.99
N HIS A 264 21.71 11.78 14.80
CA HIS A 264 22.92 12.55 14.59
C HIS A 264 22.66 13.98 14.09
N LEU A 265 21.52 14.22 13.43
CA LEU A 265 21.12 15.57 13.00
C LEU A 265 19.98 16.14 13.84
N GLY A 266 19.49 15.39 14.83
CA GLY A 266 18.36 15.81 15.66
C GLY A 266 17.06 15.95 14.87
N ALA A 267 16.96 15.31 13.70
CA ALA A 267 15.83 15.49 12.81
C ALA A 267 14.59 14.72 13.30
N PHE A 268 13.40 15.27 13.04
CA PHE A 268 12.18 14.46 12.99
C PHE A 268 12.07 13.79 11.63
N PHE A 269 11.66 12.53 11.59
CA PHE A 269 11.15 11.93 10.35
C PHE A 269 9.68 11.56 10.50
N CYS A 270 8.90 11.89 9.48
CA CYS A 270 7.45 11.81 9.50
C CYS A 270 6.94 11.05 8.28
N ILE A 271 5.85 10.30 8.47
CA ILE A 271 5.19 9.52 7.41
C ILE A 271 3.73 9.96 7.37
N ALA A 272 3.30 10.59 6.29
CA ALA A 272 1.91 10.96 6.08
C ALA A 272 1.17 9.85 5.31
N ASN A 273 0.12 9.32 5.92
CA ASN A 273 -0.74 8.27 5.36
C ASN A 273 -1.93 8.91 4.64
N MET A 274 -1.64 9.58 3.53
CA MET A 274 -2.61 10.36 2.74
C MET A 274 -3.57 9.46 1.96
N ARG A 275 -4.63 10.05 1.40
CA ARG A 275 -5.51 9.38 0.43
C ARG A 275 -4.76 8.88 -0.79
N GLY A 276 -5.39 7.99 -1.55
CA GLY A 276 -4.75 7.23 -2.64
C GLY A 276 -4.07 5.96 -2.15
N GLY A 277 -3.66 5.89 -0.88
CA GLY A 277 -3.19 4.65 -0.26
C GLY A 277 -4.33 3.69 0.11
N GLY A 278 -3.97 2.55 0.70
CA GLY A 278 -4.91 1.50 1.11
C GLY A 278 -5.27 1.49 2.60
N GLU A 279 -4.81 2.48 3.37
CA GLU A 279 -4.83 2.43 4.84
C GLU A 279 -6.23 2.29 5.46
N TYR A 280 -7.25 2.78 4.76
CA TYR A 280 -8.67 2.69 5.15
C TYR A 280 -9.54 2.01 4.07
N GLY A 281 -8.90 1.20 3.21
CA GLY A 281 -9.55 0.42 2.17
C GLY A 281 -9.84 1.20 0.89
N GLU A 282 -10.65 0.62 0.02
CA GLU A 282 -10.83 1.08 -1.36
C GLU A 282 -11.41 2.51 -1.47
N GLU A 283 -12.17 2.95 -0.46
CA GLU A 283 -12.69 4.31 -0.41
C GLU A 283 -11.57 5.34 -0.20
N TRP A 284 -10.54 5.00 0.58
CA TRP A 284 -9.36 5.84 0.80
C TRP A 284 -8.49 5.94 -0.45
N HIS A 285 -8.33 4.82 -1.15
CA HIS A 285 -7.68 4.76 -2.46
C HIS A 285 -8.40 5.67 -3.45
N LYS A 286 -9.67 5.40 -3.72
CA LYS A 286 -10.47 6.18 -4.69
C LYS A 286 -10.61 7.66 -4.34
N ALA A 287 -10.49 8.03 -3.07
CA ALA A 287 -10.51 9.43 -2.65
C ALA A 287 -9.24 10.22 -3.03
N GLY A 288 -8.19 9.54 -3.51
CA GLY A 288 -6.94 10.13 -4.00
C GLY A 288 -6.49 9.63 -5.37
N SER A 289 -7.42 9.14 -6.20
CA SER A 289 -7.14 8.66 -7.56
C SER A 289 -7.97 9.41 -8.60
N LEU A 290 -7.57 9.31 -9.88
CA LEU A 290 -8.21 9.93 -11.04
C LEU A 290 -8.46 11.44 -10.82
N SER A 291 -9.67 11.91 -11.08
CA SER A 291 -10.09 13.31 -10.87
C SER A 291 -9.91 13.83 -9.44
N LYS A 292 -9.68 12.96 -8.45
CA LYS A 292 -9.44 13.31 -7.05
C LYS A 292 -7.97 13.30 -6.66
N LYS A 293 -7.03 13.12 -7.60
CA LYS A 293 -5.59 13.04 -7.31
C LYS A 293 -5.05 14.28 -6.57
N GLN A 294 -5.64 15.46 -6.80
CA GLN A 294 -5.29 16.69 -6.07
C GLN A 294 -5.44 16.57 -4.55
N ASN A 295 -6.37 15.74 -4.07
CA ASN A 295 -6.54 15.51 -2.64
C ASN A 295 -5.28 14.94 -1.99
N VAL A 296 -4.49 14.14 -2.72
CA VAL A 296 -3.23 13.58 -2.21
C VAL A 296 -2.23 14.70 -1.92
N PHE A 297 -2.12 15.68 -2.82
CA PHE A 297 -1.20 16.80 -2.66
C PHE A 297 -1.68 17.74 -1.55
N ASP A 298 -2.99 18.02 -1.48
CA ASP A 298 -3.60 18.81 -0.40
C ASP A 298 -3.41 18.14 0.98
N ASP A 299 -3.51 16.81 1.07
CA ASP A 299 -3.26 16.05 2.30
C ASP A 299 -1.80 16.18 2.76
N PHE A 300 -0.85 16.06 1.83
CA PHE A 300 0.59 16.17 2.13
C PHE A 300 0.99 17.58 2.56
N ILE A 301 0.48 18.59 1.86
CA ILE A 301 0.67 20.00 2.21
C ILE A 301 0.12 20.27 3.61
N SER A 302 -1.07 19.76 3.93
CA SER A 302 -1.66 19.92 5.27
C SER A 302 -0.82 19.27 6.36
N ALA A 303 -0.23 18.10 6.08
CA ALA A 303 0.73 17.43 6.99
C ALA A 303 1.98 18.29 7.22
N ALA A 304 2.53 18.90 6.16
CA ALA A 304 3.66 19.84 6.26
C ALA A 304 3.32 21.09 7.10
N GLU A 305 2.15 21.69 6.87
CA GLU A 305 1.68 22.86 7.63
C GLU A 305 1.46 22.53 9.11
N TYR A 306 0.98 21.33 9.42
CA TYR A 306 0.88 20.86 10.80
C TYR A 306 2.26 20.78 11.47
N LEU A 307 3.26 20.17 10.81
CA LEU A 307 4.60 20.05 11.40
C LEU A 307 5.23 21.41 11.72
N ILE A 308 4.99 22.40 10.86
CA ILE A 308 5.46 23.78 11.06
C ILE A 308 4.69 24.45 12.21
N SER A 309 3.34 24.41 12.17
CA SER A 309 2.50 25.11 13.16
C SER A 309 2.57 24.49 14.56
N ALA A 310 2.79 23.18 14.65
CA ALA A 310 2.99 22.47 15.92
C ALA A 310 4.42 22.62 16.47
N GLY A 311 5.32 23.35 15.79
CA GLY A 311 6.66 23.65 16.28
C GLY A 311 7.68 22.51 16.12
N TYR A 312 7.37 21.45 15.37
CA TYR A 312 8.37 20.41 15.08
C TYR A 312 9.50 20.95 14.21
N THR A 313 9.19 21.83 13.27
CA THR A 313 10.16 22.39 12.32
C THR A 313 9.72 23.76 11.81
N GLN A 314 10.46 24.31 10.86
CA GLN A 314 10.12 25.52 10.11
C GLN A 314 10.34 25.29 8.62
N ARG A 315 9.71 26.11 7.77
CA ARG A 315 9.72 25.96 6.29
C ARG A 315 11.12 25.67 5.72
N SER A 316 12.12 26.49 6.08
CA SER A 316 13.51 26.35 5.60
C SER A 316 14.24 25.09 6.08
N LYS A 317 13.67 24.33 7.02
CA LYS A 317 14.22 23.10 7.60
C LYS A 317 13.38 21.87 7.30
N LEU A 318 12.28 22.02 6.56
CA LEU A 318 11.42 20.92 6.13
C LEU A 318 11.91 20.38 4.78
N CYS A 319 12.33 19.13 4.78
CA CYS A 319 12.63 18.32 3.60
C CYS A 319 11.46 17.39 3.31
N ILE A 320 11.06 17.29 2.03
CA ILE A 320 10.06 16.32 1.58
C ILE A 320 10.67 15.25 0.68
N GLU A 321 10.26 14.00 0.84
CA GLU A 321 10.81 12.84 0.14
C GLU A 321 9.69 11.92 -0.39
N GLY A 322 9.86 11.43 -1.61
CA GLY A 322 8.94 10.45 -2.21
C GLY A 322 9.55 9.76 -3.43
N GLY A 323 9.12 8.52 -3.68
CA GLY A 323 9.62 7.70 -4.79
C GLY A 323 8.52 7.20 -5.72
N SER A 324 8.78 7.10 -7.03
CA SER A 324 7.80 6.66 -8.04
C SER A 324 6.57 7.58 -8.06
N ASN A 325 5.36 7.13 -7.73
CA ASN A 325 4.20 8.01 -7.48
C ASN A 325 4.46 9.04 -6.37
N GLY A 326 5.23 8.66 -5.34
CA GLY A 326 5.71 9.63 -4.34
C GLY A 326 6.65 10.69 -4.95
N GLY A 327 7.36 10.38 -6.04
CA GLY A 327 8.16 11.38 -6.76
C GLY A 327 7.28 12.40 -7.51
N LEU A 328 6.16 11.94 -8.10
CA LEU A 328 5.11 12.81 -8.65
C LEU A 328 4.56 13.72 -7.54
N LEU A 329 4.23 13.16 -6.37
CA LEU A 329 3.80 13.93 -5.20
C LEU A 329 4.79 15.05 -4.84
N ILE A 330 6.09 14.75 -4.77
CA ILE A 330 7.10 15.78 -4.46
C ILE A 330 7.11 16.87 -5.52
N GLY A 331 7.12 16.50 -6.81
CA GLY A 331 7.05 17.45 -7.92
C GLY A 331 5.80 18.33 -7.86
N ALA A 332 4.64 17.74 -7.56
CA ALA A 332 3.37 18.45 -7.37
C ALA A 332 3.47 19.50 -6.26
N CYS A 333 3.92 19.08 -5.07
CA CYS A 333 3.93 19.93 -3.89
C CYS A 333 4.91 21.10 -4.00
N ILE A 334 6.13 20.90 -4.54
CA ILE A 334 7.09 22.01 -4.67
C ILE A 334 6.63 23.08 -5.65
N ASN A 335 5.80 22.72 -6.62
CA ASN A 335 5.30 23.68 -7.59
C ASN A 335 4.05 24.41 -7.08
N GLN A 336 3.18 23.71 -6.36
CA GLN A 336 1.97 24.30 -5.75
C GLN A 336 2.30 25.17 -4.53
N ARG A 337 3.27 24.75 -3.71
CA ARG A 337 3.66 25.40 -2.45
C ARG A 337 5.18 25.43 -2.24
N PRO A 338 5.95 26.08 -3.13
CA PRO A 338 7.41 26.20 -3.00
C PRO A 338 7.82 26.90 -1.70
N ASP A 339 6.95 27.75 -1.13
CA ASP A 339 7.19 28.48 0.10
C ASP A 339 7.32 27.59 1.34
N LEU A 340 6.81 26.35 1.30
CA LEU A 340 6.72 25.47 2.47
C LEU A 340 7.99 24.65 2.74
N PHE A 341 8.84 24.45 1.74
CA PHE A 341 9.89 23.42 1.78
C PHE A 341 11.29 24.02 1.60
N GLY A 342 12.24 23.59 2.44
CA GLY A 342 13.64 23.94 2.33
C GLY A 342 14.45 22.96 1.47
N CYS A 343 13.93 21.75 1.25
CA CYS A 343 14.56 20.71 0.44
C CYS A 343 13.49 19.74 -0.12
N ALA A 344 13.73 19.18 -1.30
CA ALA A 344 12.83 18.22 -1.94
C ALA A 344 13.63 17.09 -2.62
N LEU A 345 13.25 15.85 -2.33
CA LEU A 345 13.89 14.63 -2.82
C LEU A 345 12.88 13.78 -3.59
N ALA A 346 12.79 14.01 -4.90
CA ALA A 346 11.93 13.25 -5.80
C ALA A 346 12.71 12.09 -6.45
N HIS A 347 12.49 10.86 -5.97
CA HIS A 347 13.14 9.67 -6.51
C HIS A 347 12.31 9.06 -7.64
N VAL A 348 12.90 8.90 -8.83
CA VAL A 348 12.31 8.17 -9.98
C VAL A 348 10.83 8.51 -10.26
N GLY A 349 10.48 9.80 -10.17
CA GLY A 349 9.11 10.27 -10.24
C GLY A 349 8.46 10.14 -11.62
N VAL A 350 7.14 9.92 -11.65
CA VAL A 350 6.34 9.97 -12.88
C VAL A 350 6.03 11.43 -13.19
N MET A 351 6.92 12.10 -13.92
CA MET A 351 6.86 13.56 -14.10
C MET A 351 6.10 14.03 -15.34
N ASP A 352 5.96 13.16 -16.35
CA ASP A 352 5.18 13.43 -17.56
C ASP A 352 3.84 12.71 -17.47
N MET A 353 2.84 13.39 -16.90
CA MET A 353 1.50 12.83 -16.69
C MET A 353 0.69 12.71 -17.99
N LEU A 354 1.14 13.31 -19.10
CA LEU A 354 0.48 13.20 -20.40
C LEU A 354 0.99 12.00 -21.21
N ARG A 355 2.20 11.51 -20.94
CA ARG A 355 2.81 10.48 -21.78
C ARG A 355 3.27 9.23 -21.03
N PHE A 356 3.13 9.18 -19.71
CA PHE A 356 3.57 8.02 -18.90
C PHE A 356 3.04 6.68 -19.45
N HIS A 357 1.80 6.64 -19.95
CA HIS A 357 1.14 5.42 -20.42
C HIS A 357 1.78 4.83 -21.68
N LYS A 358 2.57 5.63 -22.42
CA LYS A 358 3.22 5.21 -23.67
C LYS A 358 4.52 4.44 -23.44
N PHE A 359 5.04 4.36 -22.21
CA PHE A 359 6.35 3.78 -21.92
C PHE A 359 6.25 2.55 -21.01
N THR A 360 6.87 1.44 -21.44
CA THR A 360 7.02 0.21 -20.63
C THR A 360 5.68 -0.30 -20.06
N ILE A 361 5.55 -0.36 -18.72
CA ILE A 361 4.35 -0.81 -18.01
C ILE A 361 3.42 0.35 -17.62
N GLY A 362 3.73 1.59 -18.02
CA GLY A 362 2.99 2.78 -17.61
C GLY A 362 1.50 2.73 -17.97
N HIS A 363 1.13 1.98 -19.02
CA HIS A 363 -0.27 1.76 -19.38
C HIS A 363 -1.13 1.19 -18.24
N ALA A 364 -0.55 0.42 -17.32
CA ALA A 364 -1.27 -0.16 -16.19
C ALA A 364 -1.64 0.87 -15.11
N TRP A 365 -0.95 2.02 -15.08
CA TRP A 365 -1.16 3.07 -14.09
C TRP A 365 -2.32 4.02 -14.41
N THR A 366 -2.90 3.87 -15.61
CA THR A 366 -4.06 4.66 -16.06
C THR A 366 -5.28 4.50 -15.17
N SER A 367 -5.34 3.42 -14.38
CA SER A 367 -6.44 3.23 -13.43
C SER A 367 -6.35 4.13 -12.19
N ASP A 368 -5.14 4.59 -11.81
CA ASP A 368 -4.96 5.54 -10.71
C ASP A 368 -4.87 6.99 -11.21
N TYR A 369 -4.39 7.23 -12.43
CA TYR A 369 -4.16 8.57 -12.96
C TYR A 369 -5.18 9.03 -14.02
N GLY A 370 -5.75 8.12 -14.79
CA GLY A 370 -6.40 8.39 -16.08
C GLY A 370 -5.40 8.33 -17.24
N CYS A 371 -5.84 8.65 -18.44
CA CYS A 371 -5.10 8.58 -19.68
C CYS A 371 -5.38 9.81 -20.54
N SER A 372 -4.33 10.50 -20.98
CA SER A 372 -4.43 11.71 -21.80
C SER A 372 -5.04 11.48 -23.18
N ASP A 373 -5.15 10.23 -23.63
CA ASP A 373 -5.86 9.89 -24.88
C ASP A 373 -7.39 10.04 -24.71
N ASN A 374 -7.91 10.21 -23.48
CA ASN A 374 -9.29 10.58 -23.17
C ASN A 374 -9.36 12.09 -22.80
N GLU A 375 -10.26 12.84 -23.45
CA GLU A 375 -10.40 14.29 -23.28
C GLU A 375 -10.76 14.71 -21.84
N GLU A 376 -11.70 14.02 -21.19
CA GLU A 376 -12.09 14.33 -19.80
C GLU A 376 -10.91 14.11 -18.85
N GLU A 377 -10.18 13.01 -19.04
CA GLU A 377 -9.07 12.64 -18.17
C GLU A 377 -7.83 13.50 -18.43
N PHE A 378 -7.60 13.89 -19.68
CA PHE A 378 -6.60 14.89 -20.07
C PHE A 378 -6.76 16.17 -19.25
N HIS A 379 -7.99 16.65 -19.02
CA HIS A 379 -8.22 17.90 -18.29
C HIS A 379 -7.80 17.83 -16.82
N TRP A 380 -7.94 16.71 -16.11
CA TRP A 380 -7.41 16.62 -14.75
C TRP A 380 -5.91 16.37 -14.72
N LEU A 381 -5.36 15.65 -15.70
CA LEU A 381 -3.91 15.42 -15.83
C LEU A 381 -3.17 16.74 -16.11
N ILE A 382 -3.67 17.54 -17.05
CA ILE A 382 -3.08 18.83 -17.39
C ILE A 382 -3.24 19.81 -16.23
N LYS A 383 -4.38 19.84 -15.54
CA LYS A 383 -4.56 20.72 -14.37
C LYS A 383 -3.56 20.40 -13.26
N ALA A 384 -3.36 19.13 -12.96
CA ALA A 384 -2.33 18.71 -12.00
C ALA A 384 -0.93 19.21 -12.44
N MET A 385 -0.64 19.20 -13.74
CA MET A 385 0.60 19.73 -14.31
C MET A 385 0.68 21.28 -14.40
N GLU A 386 -0.43 21.98 -14.61
CA GLU A 386 -0.49 23.45 -14.68
C GLU A 386 -0.36 24.07 -13.30
N GLU A 387 -0.99 23.46 -12.29
CA GLU A 387 -0.75 23.75 -10.88
C GLU A 387 0.69 23.37 -10.47
N MET A 388 1.36 22.52 -11.26
CA MET A 388 2.80 22.27 -11.19
C MET A 388 3.66 23.33 -11.91
N GLY A 389 3.08 24.40 -12.42
CA GLY A 389 3.74 25.27 -13.39
C GLY A 389 4.44 26.54 -12.91
N GLY A 390 4.27 26.95 -11.64
CA GLY A 390 4.75 28.25 -11.15
C GLY A 390 4.02 29.48 -11.75
N GLU A 391 4.25 30.68 -11.18
CA GLU A 391 3.51 31.93 -11.47
C GLU A 391 3.64 32.48 -12.91
N ASP A 392 4.46 31.87 -13.78
CA ASP A 392 4.62 32.29 -15.18
C ASP A 392 3.56 31.70 -16.14
N GLY A 393 2.38 31.34 -15.62
CA GLY A 393 1.13 31.24 -16.37
C GLY A 393 1.12 30.31 -17.59
N TRP A 394 0.69 29.07 -17.40
CA TRP A 394 0.38 28.11 -18.48
C TRP A 394 -0.97 28.36 -19.15
N GLY A 395 -1.34 29.63 -19.33
CA GLY A 395 -2.63 30.04 -19.90
C GLY A 395 -2.65 29.99 -21.42
N GLY A 396 -3.11 28.90 -22.01
CA GLY A 396 -3.53 28.89 -23.42
C GLY A 396 -4.39 27.67 -23.75
N GLY A 397 -5.51 27.89 -24.42
CA GLY A 397 -6.35 26.81 -24.96
C GLY A 397 -5.65 26.14 -26.13
N TRP A 398 -4.81 25.15 -25.84
CA TRP A 398 -4.08 24.35 -26.83
C TRP A 398 -4.76 23.00 -27.05
N GLY A 399 -4.67 22.46 -28.26
CA GLY A 399 -5.12 21.10 -28.56
C GLY A 399 -4.19 20.03 -27.95
N ILE A 400 -4.70 18.80 -27.82
CA ILE A 400 -4.03 17.65 -27.17
C ILE A 400 -2.59 17.44 -27.69
N ASP A 401 -2.38 17.53 -29.01
CA ASP A 401 -1.08 17.32 -29.64
C ASP A 401 -0.08 18.47 -29.40
N GLU A 402 -0.56 19.73 -29.41
CA GLU A 402 0.29 20.91 -29.17
C GLU A 402 0.73 21.02 -27.70
N ALA A 403 -0.13 20.60 -26.77
CA ALA A 403 0.20 20.53 -25.35
C ALA A 403 1.28 19.48 -25.07
N ALA A 404 1.15 18.28 -25.65
CA ALA A 404 2.10 17.18 -25.43
C ALA A 404 3.51 17.47 -25.94
N ASP A 405 3.64 18.16 -27.08
CA ASP A 405 4.95 18.50 -27.67
C ASP A 405 5.64 19.67 -26.97
N ARG A 406 4.88 20.57 -26.32
CA ARG A 406 5.41 21.78 -25.69
C ARG A 406 5.63 21.63 -24.17
N TYR A 407 4.89 20.73 -23.52
CA TYR A 407 4.92 20.54 -22.06
C TYR A 407 5.68 19.29 -21.60
N GLY A 408 6.24 18.50 -22.53
CA GLY A 408 6.94 17.23 -22.27
C GLY A 408 8.27 17.31 -21.52
N PHE A 409 8.67 18.48 -21.02
CA PHE A 409 9.78 18.63 -20.09
C PHE A 409 9.33 19.51 -18.91
N MET A 410 9.01 18.85 -17.80
CA MET A 410 8.93 19.47 -16.49
C MET A 410 10.34 19.95 -16.14
N ALA A 411 10.66 21.20 -16.47
CA ALA A 411 11.85 21.84 -15.95
C ALA A 411 11.59 22.08 -14.46
N MET A 412 12.32 21.37 -13.59
CA MET A 412 12.42 21.78 -12.20
C MET A 412 13.06 23.16 -12.17
N VAL A 413 12.25 24.22 -12.21
CA VAL A 413 12.71 25.57 -11.91
C VAL A 413 12.57 25.73 -10.41
N SER A 414 13.52 25.16 -9.66
CA SER A 414 13.80 25.65 -8.32
C SER A 414 15.25 26.12 -8.30
N ASP A 415 15.44 27.39 -7.96
CA ASP A 415 16.72 27.97 -7.55
C ASP A 415 17.12 27.38 -6.18
N ALA A 416 17.23 26.06 -6.09
CA ALA A 416 17.87 25.38 -4.99
C ALA A 416 19.38 25.54 -5.20
N THR A 417 19.91 26.67 -4.78
CA THR A 417 21.36 26.85 -4.62
C THR A 417 21.88 25.71 -3.75
N TRP A 418 22.71 24.86 -4.34
CA TRP A 418 23.54 23.91 -3.61
C TRP A 418 24.30 24.68 -2.54
N ILE A 419 24.07 24.34 -1.27
CA ILE A 419 24.90 24.81 -0.17
C ILE A 419 26.21 24.01 -0.26
N GLU A 420 27.30 24.69 -0.64
CA GLU A 420 28.69 24.21 -0.48
C GLU A 420 29.07 24.09 1.00
#